data_AF-A0A6L9LBS3-F1
#
_entry.id   AF-A0A6L9LBS3-F1
#
_cell.length_a   1.000
_cell.length_b   1.000
_cell.length_c   1.000
_cell.angle_alpha   90.00
_cell.angle_beta   90.00
_cell.angle_gamma   90.00
#
_symmetry.space_group_name_H-M   'P 1'
#
loop_
_entity.id
_entity.type
_entity.pdbx_description
1 polymer ?
#
loop_
_entity_poly.entity_id
_entity_poly.type
_entity_poly.pdbx_seq_one_letter_code
_entity_poly.pdbx_strand_id
1 'polypeptide(L)'
;MKADCILLLNRFCPGVFHVINSSSFILFFAASSLLTSLLFAQPSNRDQLVGTWIGVHAEWDIDFVCPLPTYIRLNADSTYQLGMVDGSASPLTSTWSVQGESVRIDTIHYAPEMVRMQGDLLRIGTTYPLVFRRFTDIPADSAQVHRQLTAKSWQAGNVVINLFANGKASLEDVVTKQRTAHFWRLARFGSSVFLIIRGNQYTRDGNYKPIWQIVANSAKSVKMIGWNGKSISTETFQLLKPLSPTDSCRASGFQTCDNCYRSMWHEVALGRSHKRYDVLQLLTKYYQPVHRAGQSGLIQIKFVVNCNGESGLFSTTGFDEDYCPKVFDERITTQLLTLCRNQIAVDESFRANRNPDSRPQDAAITLAFRLKDGNITDILP
;
A
#
# COMPACT_ATOMS: atom_id res chain seq x y z
N MET A 1 -17.39 -8.96 12.54
CA MET A 1 -16.13 -8.48 13.15
C MET A 1 -15.01 -8.09 12.16
N LYS A 2 -14.98 -8.56 10.89
CA LYS A 2 -14.09 -7.96 9.85
C LYS A 2 -14.59 -6.59 9.31
N ALA A 3 -15.87 -6.28 9.50
CA ALA A 3 -16.52 -5.11 8.90
C ALA A 3 -16.23 -3.79 9.63
N ASP A 4 -15.92 -3.81 10.92
CA ASP A 4 -16.09 -2.62 11.78
C ASP A 4 -15.01 -1.55 11.56
N CYS A 5 -13.75 -1.95 11.35
CA CYS A 5 -12.68 -1.00 11.01
C CYS A 5 -12.78 -0.48 9.56
N ILE A 6 -13.22 -1.35 8.65
CA ILE A 6 -13.44 -1.02 7.23
C ILE A 6 -14.58 -0.01 7.09
N LEU A 7 -15.64 -0.11 7.91
CA LEU A 7 -16.77 0.83 7.89
C LEU A 7 -16.36 2.27 8.25
N LEU A 8 -15.43 2.45 9.19
CA LEU A 8 -14.91 3.77 9.59
C LEU A 8 -14.11 4.42 8.45
N LEU A 9 -13.30 3.64 7.72
CA LEU A 9 -12.51 4.14 6.60
C LEU A 9 -13.30 4.27 5.29
N ASN A 10 -14.28 3.41 5.04
CA ASN A 10 -15.12 3.46 3.84
C ASN A 10 -15.97 4.73 3.76
N ARG A 11 -16.31 5.34 4.90
CA ARG A 11 -17.00 6.64 4.92
C ARG A 11 -16.11 7.80 4.46
N PHE A 12 -14.78 7.68 4.55
CA PHE A 12 -13.83 8.75 4.22
C PHE A 12 -13.04 8.54 2.93
N CYS A 13 -12.84 7.29 2.53
CA CYS A 13 -12.13 6.91 1.32
C CYS A 13 -12.99 5.95 0.49
N PRO A 14 -14.12 6.42 -0.07
CA PRO A 14 -14.92 5.61 -0.98
C PRO A 14 -14.05 5.26 -2.19
N GLY A 15 -13.72 3.97 -2.33
CA GLY A 15 -12.85 3.44 -3.40
C GLY A 15 -11.59 2.73 -2.92
N VAL A 16 -11.25 2.76 -1.62
CA VAL A 16 -10.11 2.00 -1.07
C VAL A 16 -10.50 0.58 -0.61
N PHE A 17 -11.81 0.28 -0.47
CA PHE A 17 -12.27 -1.00 0.08
C PHE A 17 -13.39 -1.62 -0.75
N HIS A 18 -13.05 -2.52 -1.67
CA HIS A 18 -14.00 -3.45 -2.29
C HIS A 18 -13.70 -4.90 -1.88
N VAL A 19 -14.70 -5.51 -1.24
CA VAL A 19 -15.03 -6.95 -1.14
C VAL A 19 -13.89 -7.93 -0.82
N ILE A 20 -13.76 -8.30 0.45
CA ILE A 20 -13.06 -9.53 0.88
C ILE A 20 -14.12 -10.61 1.13
N ASN A 21 -14.19 -11.61 0.26
CA ASN A 21 -14.95 -12.85 0.51
C ASN A 21 -14.14 -13.78 1.44
N SER A 22 -14.79 -14.36 2.44
CA SER A 22 -14.13 -15.14 3.48
C SER A 22 -14.57 -16.61 3.48
N SER A 23 -13.62 -17.52 3.30
CA SER A 23 -13.75 -18.93 3.68
C SER A 23 -12.49 -19.38 4.44
N SER A 24 -12.73 -19.79 5.69
CA SER A 24 -12.02 -20.77 6.54
C SER A 24 -10.50 -20.72 6.71
N PHE A 25 -10.03 -20.67 7.97
CA PHE A 25 -9.06 -21.61 8.56
C PHE A 25 -9.09 -21.53 10.10
N ILE A 26 -9.03 -22.70 10.75
CA ILE A 26 -9.05 -22.94 12.21
C ILE A 26 -7.71 -23.57 12.63
N LEU A 27 -7.15 -23.03 13.73
CA LEU A 27 -6.26 -23.54 14.81
C LEU A 27 -5.15 -24.60 14.56
N PHE A 28 -3.97 -24.34 15.17
CA PHE A 28 -3.12 -25.18 16.08
C PHE A 28 -1.67 -24.61 16.05
N PHE A 29 -0.78 -24.57 17.06
CA PHE A 29 -0.76 -24.76 18.52
C PHE A 29 0.56 -24.16 19.10
N ALA A 30 0.50 -23.79 20.38
CA ALA A 30 1.51 -23.79 21.47
C ALA A 30 3.00 -23.34 21.34
N ALA A 31 3.31 -22.37 22.23
CA ALA A 31 4.36 -22.35 23.27
C ALA A 31 5.86 -22.31 22.88
N SER A 32 6.46 -21.14 23.06
CA SER A 32 7.81 -21.01 23.60
C SER A 32 7.91 -19.80 24.54
N SER A 33 8.11 -20.11 25.80
CA SER A 33 8.27 -19.17 26.90
C SER A 33 9.72 -18.69 26.92
N LEU A 34 9.96 -17.44 26.54
CA LEU A 34 11.16 -16.70 26.92
C LEU A 34 10.70 -15.40 27.58
N LEU A 35 11.31 -15.10 28.72
CA LEU A 35 11.09 -13.94 29.57
C LEU A 35 11.28 -12.62 28.81
N THR A 36 10.29 -12.22 28.03
CA THR A 36 10.07 -10.83 27.67
C THR A 36 9.27 -10.21 28.80
N SER A 37 9.83 -9.14 29.38
CA SER A 37 9.15 -8.22 30.29
C SER A 37 7.66 -8.10 29.94
N LEU A 38 6.81 -8.64 30.81
CA LEU A 38 5.36 -8.49 30.79
C LEU A 38 5.03 -7.00 30.99
N LEU A 39 5.17 -6.21 29.93
CA LEU A 39 4.50 -4.94 29.80
C LEU A 39 3.02 -5.28 29.63
N PHE A 40 2.34 -5.50 30.75
CA PHE A 40 0.88 -5.56 30.77
C PHE A 40 0.38 -4.26 30.13
N ALA A 41 -0.34 -4.39 29.02
CA ALA A 41 -1.02 -3.27 28.41
C ALA A 41 -1.90 -2.64 29.48
N GLN A 42 -1.66 -1.36 29.79
CA GLN A 42 -2.49 -0.67 30.76
C GLN A 42 -3.90 -0.52 30.17
N PRO A 43 -4.97 -0.78 30.95
CA PRO A 43 -6.32 -0.53 30.49
C PRO A 43 -6.42 0.94 30.09
N SER A 44 -6.92 1.20 28.88
CA SER A 44 -6.99 2.53 28.30
C SER A 44 -7.91 3.42 29.15
N ASN A 45 -7.33 4.25 30.02
CA ASN A 45 -8.10 5.26 30.75
C ASN A 45 -8.57 6.33 29.75
N ARG A 46 -9.80 6.80 29.89
CA ARG A 46 -10.42 7.86 29.08
C ARG A 46 -9.48 9.05 28.89
N ASP A 47 -8.84 9.50 29.96
CA ASP A 47 -7.94 10.67 29.93
C ASP A 47 -6.72 10.48 29.04
N GLN A 48 -6.21 9.25 28.94
CA GLN A 48 -5.08 8.94 28.08
C GLN A 48 -5.47 8.97 26.59
N LEU A 49 -6.71 8.60 26.26
CA LEU A 49 -7.23 8.64 24.88
C LEU A 49 -7.54 10.06 24.42
N VAL A 50 -7.87 10.97 25.34
CA VAL A 50 -8.14 12.39 25.02
C VAL A 50 -6.93 13.02 24.33
N GLY A 51 -7.19 13.69 23.21
CA GLY A 51 -6.17 14.34 22.40
C GLY A 51 -6.42 14.24 20.91
N THR A 52 -5.49 14.78 20.13
CA THR A 52 -5.45 14.59 18.68
C THR A 52 -4.40 13.55 18.34
N TRP A 53 -4.74 12.66 17.41
CA TRP A 53 -3.89 11.56 16.97
C TRP A 53 -3.80 11.58 15.45
N ILE A 54 -2.59 11.56 14.90
CA ILE A 54 -2.33 11.55 13.47
C ILE A 54 -2.16 10.11 13.00
N GLY A 55 -2.89 9.73 11.97
CA GLY A 55 -2.77 8.43 11.32
C GLY A 55 -1.38 8.23 10.74
N VAL A 56 -0.89 7.01 10.88
CA VAL A 56 0.45 6.62 10.42
C VAL A 56 0.26 5.61 9.30
N HIS A 57 -0.35 4.47 9.61
CA HIS A 57 -0.71 3.45 8.63
C HIS A 57 -1.84 2.55 9.14
N ALA A 58 -2.48 1.83 8.22
CA ALA A 58 -3.23 0.62 8.50
C ALA A 58 -2.31 -0.58 8.26
N GLU A 59 -2.24 -1.50 9.21
CA GLU A 59 -1.56 -2.79 9.00
C GLU A 59 -2.54 -3.76 8.37
N TRP A 60 -2.16 -4.34 7.25
CA TRP A 60 -3.00 -5.25 6.50
C TRP A 60 -2.47 -6.66 6.49
N ASP A 61 -1.17 -6.80 6.66
CA ASP A 61 -0.46 -8.06 6.85
C ASP A 61 0.81 -7.79 7.66
N ILE A 62 1.55 -8.83 8.04
CA ILE A 62 2.78 -8.76 8.85
C ILE A 62 3.83 -7.82 8.23
N ASP A 63 3.87 -7.78 6.90
CA ASP A 63 4.86 -7.04 6.10
C ASP A 63 4.22 -5.97 5.19
N PHE A 64 2.92 -5.71 5.32
CA PHE A 64 2.20 -4.79 4.45
C PHE A 64 1.39 -3.76 5.22
N VAL A 65 1.77 -2.50 5.04
CA VAL A 65 1.13 -1.34 5.66
C VAL A 65 0.74 -0.33 4.61
N CYS A 66 -0.40 0.32 4.83
CA CYS A 66 -0.90 1.37 3.95
C CYS A 66 -0.95 2.70 4.66
N PRO A 67 -0.36 3.77 4.11
CA PRO A 67 -0.35 5.08 4.74
C PRO A 67 -1.76 5.59 5.06
N LEU A 68 -1.91 6.14 6.26
CA LEU A 68 -3.19 6.60 6.78
C LEU A 68 -3.13 8.12 7.01
N PRO A 69 -3.46 8.95 6.01
CA PRO A 69 -3.35 10.42 6.10
C PRO A 69 -4.50 11.07 6.90
N THR A 70 -5.05 10.36 7.87
CA THR A 70 -6.21 10.81 8.67
C THR A 70 -5.76 11.34 10.02
N TYR A 71 -6.65 12.01 10.74
CA TYR A 71 -6.49 12.28 12.16
C TYR A 71 -7.76 11.87 12.89
N ILE A 72 -7.62 11.44 14.14
CA ILE A 72 -8.72 11.28 15.07
C ILE A 72 -8.49 12.20 16.27
N ARG A 73 -9.48 13.03 16.61
CA ARG A 73 -9.48 13.88 17.79
C ARG A 73 -10.55 13.39 18.74
N LEU A 74 -10.15 13.01 19.96
CA LEU A 74 -11.03 12.57 21.03
C LEU A 74 -11.06 13.68 22.09
N ASN A 75 -12.17 14.40 22.18
CA ASN A 75 -12.31 15.50 23.13
C ASN A 75 -12.79 15.00 24.50
N ALA A 76 -12.44 15.72 25.55
CA ALA A 76 -12.82 15.37 26.93
C ALA A 76 -14.35 15.37 27.15
N ASP A 77 -15.10 16.12 26.34
CA ASP A 77 -16.58 16.23 26.37
C ASP A 77 -17.32 15.08 25.66
N SER A 78 -16.64 13.97 25.37
CA SER A 78 -17.18 12.82 24.62
C SER A 78 -17.49 13.10 23.15
N THR A 79 -17.09 14.23 22.57
CA THR A 79 -17.14 14.45 21.12
C THR A 79 -15.86 13.93 20.46
N TYR A 80 -15.96 13.41 19.23
CA TYR A 80 -14.79 13.07 18.43
C TYR A 80 -14.89 13.61 17.01
N GLN A 81 -13.74 13.85 16.41
CA GLN A 81 -13.60 14.22 15.01
C GLN A 81 -12.68 13.24 14.29
N LEU A 82 -13.07 12.80 13.09
CA LEU A 82 -12.23 12.05 12.17
C LEU A 82 -12.14 12.81 10.86
N GLY A 83 -10.94 13.08 10.36
CA GLY A 83 -10.78 13.81 9.12
C GLY A 83 -9.45 13.54 8.43
N MET A 84 -9.20 14.22 7.31
CA MET A 84 -7.94 14.13 6.57
C MET A 84 -6.98 15.20 7.05
N VAL A 85 -5.71 14.84 7.32
CA VAL A 85 -4.66 15.79 7.73
C VAL A 85 -4.45 16.87 6.66
N ASP A 86 -4.64 16.51 5.39
CA ASP A 86 -4.43 17.40 4.27
C ASP A 86 -5.65 18.24 3.86
N GLY A 87 -6.74 18.12 4.64
CA GLY A 87 -8.01 18.82 4.42
C GLY A 87 -8.76 18.38 3.15
N SER A 88 -8.43 17.24 2.54
CA SER A 88 -9.08 16.81 1.30
C SER A 88 -10.53 16.38 1.46
N ALA A 89 -11.02 16.23 2.71
CA ALA A 89 -12.39 15.87 3.02
C ALA A 89 -12.84 16.58 4.30
N SER A 90 -14.13 16.92 4.38
CA SER A 90 -14.75 17.49 5.58
C SER A 90 -14.68 16.49 6.74
N PRO A 91 -14.32 16.92 7.96
CA PRO A 91 -14.23 16.02 9.10
C PRO A 91 -15.63 15.56 9.55
N LEU A 92 -15.71 14.28 9.93
CA LEU A 92 -16.87 13.66 10.54
C LEU A 92 -16.81 13.98 12.01
N THR A 93 -17.93 14.39 12.56
CA THR A 93 -18.09 14.63 13.99
C THR A 93 -19.13 13.69 14.53
N SER A 94 -18.82 13.01 15.64
CA SER A 94 -19.79 12.17 16.37
C SER A 94 -19.34 12.06 17.84
N THR A 95 -19.84 11.09 18.59
CA THR A 95 -19.53 10.88 20.00
C THR A 95 -18.67 9.65 20.23
N TRP A 96 -17.94 9.64 21.33
CA TRP A 96 -17.18 8.49 21.80
C TRP A 96 -17.36 8.33 23.31
N SER A 97 -17.09 7.14 23.83
CA SER A 97 -17.18 6.87 25.28
C SER A 97 -16.34 5.66 25.66
N VAL A 98 -15.90 5.61 26.91
CA VAL A 98 -15.24 4.44 27.52
C VAL A 98 -16.18 3.84 28.56
N GLN A 99 -16.41 2.52 28.50
CA GLN A 99 -17.21 1.77 29.46
C GLN A 99 -16.43 0.53 29.90
N GLY A 100 -15.86 0.55 31.12
CA GLY A 100 -14.87 -0.44 31.53
C GLY A 100 -13.66 -0.41 30.59
N GLU A 101 -13.33 -1.55 29.98
CA GLU A 101 -12.23 -1.68 29.00
C GLU A 101 -12.69 -1.52 27.55
N SER A 102 -13.99 -1.33 27.31
CA SER A 102 -14.54 -1.16 25.97
C SER A 102 -14.58 0.31 25.57
N VAL A 103 -14.27 0.58 24.31
CA VAL A 103 -14.31 1.93 23.73
C VAL A 103 -15.38 1.95 22.64
N ARG A 104 -16.29 2.92 22.69
CA ARG A 104 -17.24 3.19 21.60
C ARG A 104 -16.80 4.42 20.85
N ILE A 105 -16.74 4.34 19.52
CA ILE A 105 -16.51 5.48 18.62
C ILE A 105 -17.67 5.47 17.61
N ASP A 106 -18.49 6.51 17.61
CA ASP A 106 -19.75 6.57 16.87
C ASP A 106 -20.67 5.38 17.25
N THR A 107 -21.10 4.58 16.26
CA THR A 107 -21.92 3.40 16.45
C THR A 107 -21.11 2.11 16.65
N ILE A 108 -19.77 2.20 16.60
CA ILE A 108 -18.89 1.04 16.66
C ILE A 108 -18.40 0.84 18.09
N HIS A 109 -18.65 -0.37 18.62
CA HIS A 109 -18.20 -0.80 19.94
C HIS A 109 -16.97 -1.70 19.79
N TYR A 110 -15.83 -1.21 20.26
CA TYR A 110 -14.59 -1.96 20.32
C TYR A 110 -14.55 -2.74 21.63
N ALA A 111 -14.41 -4.07 21.51
CA ALA A 111 -14.22 -4.96 22.64
C ALA A 111 -12.92 -4.62 23.40
N PRO A 112 -12.75 -5.13 24.64
CA PRO A 112 -11.49 -4.99 25.36
C PRO A 112 -10.30 -5.37 24.49
N GLU A 113 -9.18 -4.69 24.68
CA GLU A 113 -7.94 -4.92 23.93
C GLU A 113 -7.98 -4.59 22.42
N MET A 114 -9.11 -4.12 21.87
CA MET A 114 -9.16 -3.63 20.48
C MET A 114 -8.73 -2.17 20.34
N VAL A 115 -8.68 -1.41 21.45
CA VAL A 115 -8.13 -0.05 21.49
C VAL A 115 -7.00 -0.04 22.52
N ARG A 116 -5.77 -0.06 22.03
CA ARG A 116 -4.57 -0.13 22.87
C ARG A 116 -3.72 1.11 22.71
N MET A 117 -3.10 1.53 23.80
CA MET A 117 -2.04 2.53 23.76
C MET A 117 -0.70 1.95 24.19
N GLN A 118 0.34 2.42 23.54
CA GLN A 118 1.72 2.17 23.94
C GLN A 118 2.49 3.49 23.83
N GLY A 119 2.60 4.20 24.96
CA GLY A 119 3.14 5.56 24.97
C GLY A 119 2.31 6.50 24.09
N ASP A 120 2.96 7.08 23.07
CA ASP A 120 2.32 7.99 22.11
C ASP A 120 1.71 7.28 20.89
N LEU A 121 1.57 5.94 20.92
CA LEU A 121 0.92 5.19 19.86
C LEU A 121 -0.46 4.72 20.29
N LEU A 122 -1.44 4.98 19.44
CA LEU A 122 -2.81 4.48 19.56
C LEU A 122 -3.06 3.47 18.44
N ARG A 123 -3.50 2.27 18.81
CA ARG A 123 -3.83 1.19 17.88
C ARG A 123 -5.30 0.83 18.03
N ILE A 124 -6.05 0.84 16.93
CA ILE A 124 -7.49 0.55 16.89
C ILE A 124 -7.75 -0.63 15.94
N GLY A 125 -8.34 -1.70 16.46
CA GLY A 125 -8.61 -2.97 15.75
C GLY A 125 -7.61 -4.08 16.05
N THR A 126 -7.88 -5.29 15.54
CA THR A 126 -7.04 -6.48 15.78
C THR A 126 -6.46 -7.05 14.50
N THR A 127 -7.30 -7.38 13.52
CA THR A 127 -6.86 -8.00 12.26
C THR A 127 -6.14 -7.01 11.35
N TYR A 128 -6.69 -5.79 11.23
CA TYR A 128 -6.11 -4.72 10.42
C TYR A 128 -6.01 -3.44 11.23
N PRO A 129 -5.10 -3.38 12.24
CA PRO A 129 -5.09 -2.28 13.17
C PRO A 129 -4.72 -0.97 12.47
N LEU A 130 -5.48 0.07 12.80
CA LEU A 130 -5.15 1.43 12.45
C LEU A 130 -4.19 1.97 13.50
N VAL A 131 -3.05 2.46 13.04
CA VAL A 131 -2.00 2.99 13.90
C VAL A 131 -1.99 4.50 13.78
N PHE A 132 -2.12 5.15 14.93
CA PHE A 132 -2.02 6.59 15.08
C PHE A 132 -0.89 6.93 16.05
N ARG A 133 -0.32 8.12 15.90
CA ARG A 133 0.59 8.71 16.86
C ARG A 133 -0.04 9.93 17.50
N ARG A 134 0.30 10.21 18.76
CA ARG A 134 -0.13 11.44 19.42
C ARG A 134 0.37 12.65 18.64
N PHE A 135 -0.52 13.61 18.43
CA PHE A 135 -0.21 14.85 17.74
C PHE A 135 0.36 15.87 18.72
N THR A 136 1.54 16.38 18.39
CA THR A 136 2.09 17.59 19.01
C THR A 136 2.10 18.67 17.94
N ASP A 137 1.47 19.80 18.23
CA ASP A 137 1.46 20.92 17.28
C ASP A 137 2.81 21.63 17.30
N ILE A 138 3.48 21.70 16.16
CA ILE A 138 4.79 22.29 15.97
C ILE A 138 4.65 23.42 14.95
N PRO A 139 4.67 24.69 15.38
CA PRO A 139 4.51 25.81 14.48
C PRO A 139 5.55 25.81 13.36
N ALA A 140 5.09 25.95 12.11
CA ALA A 140 5.98 26.11 10.96
C ALA A 140 5.39 27.09 9.93
N ASP A 141 6.24 27.95 9.37
CA ASP A 141 5.86 28.81 8.25
C ASP A 141 5.80 27.97 6.95
N SER A 142 4.58 27.67 6.51
CA SER A 142 4.33 26.92 5.28
C SER A 142 4.98 27.53 4.04
N ALA A 143 5.02 28.87 3.94
CA ALA A 143 5.62 29.54 2.77
C ALA A 143 7.15 29.40 2.77
N GLN A 144 7.79 29.55 3.94
CA GLN A 144 9.22 29.28 4.10
C GLN A 144 9.56 27.82 3.84
N VAL A 145 8.79 26.87 4.41
CA VAL A 145 8.96 25.43 4.16
C VAL A 145 8.84 25.13 2.67
N HIS A 146 7.84 25.69 1.99
CA HIS A 146 7.64 25.48 0.55
C HIS A 146 8.84 25.96 -0.27
N ARG A 147 9.29 27.21 -0.04
CA ARG A 147 10.51 27.75 -0.68
C ARG A 147 11.73 26.87 -0.40
N GLN A 148 11.82 26.35 0.83
CA GLN A 148 12.95 25.52 1.22
C GLN A 148 12.93 24.16 0.52
N LEU A 149 11.78 23.51 0.34
CA LEU A 149 11.68 22.17 -0.23
C LEU A 149 11.65 22.14 -1.76
N THR A 150 11.11 23.19 -2.38
CA THR A 150 10.84 23.23 -3.82
C THR A 150 12.11 23.14 -4.68
N ALA A 151 12.03 22.38 -5.77
CA ALA A 151 13.10 22.18 -6.76
C ALA A 151 14.40 21.64 -6.16
N LYS A 152 14.31 20.69 -5.22
CA LYS A 152 15.46 20.12 -4.52
C LYS A 152 15.33 18.61 -4.30
N SER A 153 16.48 17.98 -4.15
CA SER A 153 16.64 16.57 -3.82
C SER A 153 17.11 16.41 -2.37
N TRP A 154 16.44 15.53 -1.63
CA TRP A 154 16.58 15.37 -0.19
C TRP A 154 16.80 13.90 0.15
N GLN A 155 17.76 13.55 1.00
CA GLN A 155 18.04 12.16 1.37
C GLN A 155 18.00 11.92 2.87
N ALA A 156 17.35 10.83 3.27
CA ALA A 156 17.46 10.25 4.61
C ALA A 156 17.62 8.72 4.47
N GLY A 157 18.69 8.17 5.06
CA GLY A 157 19.03 6.75 4.91
C GLY A 157 19.11 6.32 3.44
N ASN A 158 18.31 5.31 3.07
CA ASN A 158 18.27 4.75 1.72
C ASN A 158 17.21 5.40 0.82
N VAL A 159 16.54 6.47 1.26
CA VAL A 159 15.48 7.12 0.48
C VAL A 159 15.91 8.51 0.02
N VAL A 160 15.79 8.76 -1.28
CA VAL A 160 15.90 10.10 -1.88
C VAL A 160 14.52 10.57 -2.31
N ILE A 161 14.18 11.80 -1.91
CA ILE A 161 12.96 12.50 -2.28
C ILE A 161 13.33 13.68 -3.18
N ASN A 162 12.88 13.67 -4.42
CA ASN A 162 13.01 14.81 -5.33
C ASN A 162 11.67 15.55 -5.37
N LEU A 163 11.66 16.82 -4.98
CA LEU A 163 10.45 17.66 -4.94
C LEU A 163 10.54 18.72 -6.04
N PHE A 164 9.85 18.52 -7.15
CA PHE A 164 9.92 19.40 -8.32
C PHE A 164 9.01 20.62 -8.16
N ALA A 165 9.37 21.74 -8.79
CA ALA A 165 8.61 23.00 -8.73
C ALA A 165 7.19 22.93 -9.29
N ASN A 166 6.93 21.99 -10.19
CA ASN A 166 5.60 21.77 -10.77
C ASN A 166 4.68 20.88 -9.90
N GLY A 167 5.07 20.60 -8.65
CA GLY A 167 4.31 19.76 -7.73
C GLY A 167 4.45 18.26 -7.99
N LYS A 168 5.33 17.83 -8.91
CA LYS A 168 5.70 16.41 -9.04
C LYS A 168 6.75 16.03 -8.02
N ALA A 169 6.74 14.78 -7.59
CA ALA A 169 7.75 14.23 -6.70
C ALA A 169 8.23 12.87 -7.20
N SER A 170 9.49 12.53 -6.97
CA SER A 170 9.95 11.15 -7.08
C SER A 170 10.56 10.65 -5.78
N LEU A 171 10.33 9.37 -5.51
CA LEU A 171 10.90 8.64 -4.39
C LEU A 171 11.83 7.58 -4.97
N GLU A 172 13.10 7.59 -4.58
CA GLU A 172 14.10 6.65 -5.06
C GLU A 172 14.75 5.92 -3.90
N ASP A 173 14.81 4.59 -4.01
CA ASP A 173 15.63 3.78 -3.12
C ASP A 173 17.08 3.77 -3.65
N VAL A 174 18.01 4.19 -2.80
CA VAL A 174 19.42 4.39 -3.16
C VAL A 174 20.11 3.06 -3.51
N VAL A 175 19.66 1.94 -2.94
CA VAL A 175 20.29 0.62 -3.09
C VAL A 175 19.80 -0.03 -4.38
N THR A 176 18.49 -0.13 -4.56
CA THR A 176 17.85 -0.80 -5.69
C THR A 176 17.74 0.08 -6.93
N LYS A 177 17.95 1.41 -6.78
CA LYS A 177 17.72 2.43 -7.81
C LYS A 177 16.29 2.46 -8.34
N GLN A 178 15.36 1.82 -7.65
CA GLN A 178 13.95 1.86 -7.99
C GLN A 178 13.39 3.23 -7.65
N ARG A 179 12.76 3.86 -8.63
CA ARG A 179 12.16 5.19 -8.53
C ARG A 179 10.69 5.13 -8.88
N THR A 180 9.86 5.70 -8.01
CA THR A 180 8.43 5.93 -8.26
C THR A 180 8.15 7.42 -8.40
N ALA A 181 7.14 7.77 -9.18
CA ALA A 181 6.73 9.14 -9.40
C ALA A 181 5.34 9.41 -8.81
N HIS A 182 5.18 10.61 -8.28
CA HIS A 182 4.04 11.05 -7.48
C HIS A 182 3.82 12.55 -7.64
N PHE A 183 2.88 13.06 -6.86
CA PHE A 183 2.67 14.48 -6.67
C PHE A 183 2.83 14.84 -5.20
N TRP A 184 3.34 16.03 -4.93
CA TRP A 184 3.51 16.53 -3.59
C TRP A 184 2.83 17.88 -3.37
N ARG A 185 2.48 18.14 -2.12
CA ARG A 185 2.04 19.44 -1.63
C ARG A 185 2.37 19.58 -0.15
N LEU A 186 2.28 20.80 0.35
CA LEU A 186 2.21 21.05 1.79
C LEU A 186 0.75 21.15 2.23
N ALA A 187 0.46 20.63 3.41
CA ALA A 187 -0.81 20.82 4.09
C ALA A 187 -0.58 21.41 5.47
N ARG A 188 -1.53 22.22 5.93
CA ARG A 188 -1.54 22.76 7.29
C ARG A 188 -2.54 21.99 8.13
N PHE A 189 -2.13 21.65 9.35
CA PHE A 189 -3.01 21.07 10.35
C PHE A 189 -2.64 21.64 11.71
N GLY A 190 -3.52 22.48 12.29
CA GLY A 190 -3.13 23.36 13.40
C GLY A 190 -2.11 24.41 12.93
N SER A 191 -1.07 24.64 13.74
CA SER A 191 0.09 25.44 13.36
C SER A 191 1.18 24.64 12.63
N SER A 192 1.03 23.32 12.58
CA SER A 192 1.96 22.40 11.90
C SER A 192 1.80 22.39 10.38
N VAL A 193 2.90 22.04 9.72
CA VAL A 193 2.98 21.80 8.27
C VAL A 193 3.34 20.35 8.01
N PHE A 194 2.67 19.72 7.06
CA PHE A 194 2.90 18.35 6.63
C PHE A 194 3.31 18.31 5.15
N LEU A 195 4.35 17.54 4.84
CA LEU A 195 4.65 17.12 3.47
C LEU A 195 3.75 15.94 3.11
N ILE A 196 2.93 16.14 2.09
CA ILE A 196 1.98 15.15 1.56
C ILE A 196 2.48 14.72 0.19
N ILE A 197 2.74 13.42 0.02
CA ILE A 197 3.06 12.81 -1.27
C ILE A 197 1.97 11.79 -1.58
N ARG A 198 1.34 11.88 -2.75
CA ARG A 198 0.23 11.02 -3.15
C ARG A 198 0.13 10.82 -4.66
N GLY A 199 -0.79 9.95 -5.06
CA GLY A 199 -1.03 9.61 -6.46
C GLY A 199 0.12 8.82 -7.06
N ASN A 200 0.22 8.82 -8.37
CA ASN A 200 1.21 8.05 -9.12
C ASN A 200 1.79 8.89 -10.28
N GLN A 201 2.47 8.25 -11.24
CA GLN A 201 3.11 8.97 -12.35
C GLN A 201 2.11 9.65 -13.32
N TYR A 202 0.84 9.27 -13.26
CA TYR A 202 -0.20 9.68 -14.21
C TYR A 202 -1.21 10.65 -13.59
N THR A 203 -1.59 10.44 -12.32
CA THR A 203 -2.63 11.24 -11.66
C THR A 203 -2.24 11.67 -10.25
N ARG A 204 -2.73 12.86 -9.87
CA ARG A 204 -2.65 13.46 -8.52
C ARG A 204 -3.59 12.79 -7.53
N ASP A 205 -4.58 12.08 -8.05
CA ASP A 205 -5.55 11.32 -7.27
C ASP A 205 -5.00 9.93 -6.99
N GLY A 206 -5.43 9.35 -5.87
CA GLY A 206 -4.98 8.04 -5.43
C GLY A 206 -4.42 8.06 -4.03
N ASN A 207 -3.84 6.93 -3.64
CA ASN A 207 -3.43 6.70 -2.27
C ASN A 207 -2.16 7.47 -1.90
N TYR A 208 -1.89 7.51 -0.61
CA TYR A 208 -0.85 8.33 -0.02
C TYR A 208 0.43 7.52 0.14
N LYS A 209 1.55 8.23 0.13
CA LYS A 209 2.78 7.78 0.77
C LYS A 209 2.75 8.21 2.25
N PRO A 210 3.63 7.67 3.11
CA PRO A 210 3.72 8.15 4.49
C PRO A 210 3.80 9.67 4.55
N ILE A 211 2.96 10.27 5.40
CA ILE A 211 2.94 11.72 5.61
C ILE A 211 4.02 12.13 6.61
N TRP A 212 4.60 13.32 6.42
CA TRP A 212 5.72 13.80 7.21
C TRP A 212 5.41 15.16 7.82
N GLN A 213 5.39 15.27 9.15
CA GLN A 213 5.25 16.54 9.85
C GLN A 213 6.59 17.25 9.88
N ILE A 214 6.65 18.51 9.46
CA ILE A 214 7.87 19.31 9.52
C ILE A 214 8.13 19.73 10.97
N VAL A 215 9.32 19.41 11.49
CA VAL A 215 9.76 19.79 12.83
C VAL A 215 10.67 21.01 12.78
N ALA A 216 11.64 20.98 11.87
CA ALA A 216 12.59 22.06 11.66
C ALA A 216 13.06 22.04 10.20
N ASN A 217 13.39 23.20 9.66
CA ASN A 217 14.01 23.33 8.35
C ASN A 217 15.18 24.31 8.40
N SER A 218 16.17 24.05 7.57
CA SER A 218 17.32 24.91 7.32
C SER A 218 17.65 24.89 5.83
N ALA A 219 18.63 25.69 5.42
CA ALA A 219 19.10 25.71 4.03
C ALA A 219 19.59 24.34 3.54
N LYS A 220 20.15 23.50 4.43
CA LYS A 220 20.82 22.23 4.08
C LYS A 220 20.12 20.98 4.61
N SER A 221 19.14 21.12 5.50
CA SER A 221 18.48 19.97 6.12
C SER A 221 17.02 20.26 6.47
N VAL A 222 16.20 19.21 6.47
CA VAL A 222 14.81 19.27 6.94
C VAL A 222 14.58 18.09 7.87
N LYS A 223 14.15 18.38 9.10
CA LYS A 223 13.84 17.39 10.12
C LYS A 223 12.33 17.16 10.14
N MET A 224 11.90 15.90 10.03
CA MET A 224 10.49 15.53 9.90
C MET A 224 10.12 14.33 10.77
N ILE A 225 8.90 14.29 11.29
CA ILE A 225 8.33 13.14 12.01
C ILE A 225 7.37 12.40 11.08
N GLY A 226 7.58 11.10 10.91
CA GLY A 226 6.74 10.26 10.07
C GLY A 226 7.10 8.78 10.20
N TRP A 227 6.51 7.96 9.33
CA TRP A 227 6.83 6.54 9.23
C TRP A 227 7.93 6.29 8.21
N ASN A 228 9.04 5.72 8.65
CA ASN A 228 10.19 5.44 7.79
C ASN A 228 10.17 4.05 7.13
N GLY A 229 9.06 3.31 7.25
CA GLY A 229 8.94 1.92 6.79
C GLY A 229 9.04 0.89 7.92
N LYS A 230 9.56 1.26 9.09
CA LYS A 230 9.76 0.36 10.23
C LYS A 230 9.23 0.88 11.56
N SER A 231 9.38 2.19 11.80
CA SER A 231 8.94 2.83 13.04
C SER A 231 8.53 4.27 12.77
N ILE A 232 7.77 4.85 13.69
CA ILE A 232 7.59 6.31 13.73
C ILE A 232 8.88 6.89 14.29
N SER A 233 9.54 7.73 13.49
CA SER A 233 10.82 8.30 13.84
C SER A 233 10.88 9.77 13.42
N THR A 234 11.83 10.48 14.03
CA THR A 234 12.21 11.80 13.55
C THR A 234 13.43 11.66 12.66
N GLU A 235 13.24 11.84 11.36
CA GLU A 235 14.29 11.71 10.36
C GLU A 235 14.82 13.08 9.95
N THR A 236 16.12 13.15 9.65
CA THR A 236 16.75 14.35 9.08
C THR A 236 17.13 14.11 7.63
N PHE A 237 16.46 14.81 6.74
CA PHE A 237 16.73 14.77 5.32
C PHE A 237 17.78 15.82 4.97
N GLN A 238 18.90 15.39 4.42
CA GLN A 238 19.98 16.26 3.96
C GLN A 238 19.73 16.68 2.52
N LEU A 239 19.99 17.95 2.21
CA LEU A 239 19.98 18.46 0.84
C LEU A 239 21.09 17.78 0.05
N LEU A 240 20.73 17.06 -1.01
CA LEU A 240 21.70 16.49 -1.94
C LEU A 240 22.10 17.50 -3.01
N LYS A 241 21.09 18.03 -3.72
CA LYS A 241 21.30 18.98 -4.82
C LYS A 241 20.03 19.78 -5.12
N PRO A 242 20.16 20.99 -5.68
CA PRO A 242 19.06 21.60 -6.43
C PRO A 242 18.72 20.76 -7.66
N LEU A 243 17.45 20.78 -8.06
CA LEU A 243 16.95 20.12 -9.27
C LEU A 243 17.00 21.10 -10.46
N SER A 244 17.51 20.61 -11.58
CA SER A 244 17.46 21.27 -12.89
C SER A 244 16.12 21.00 -13.59
N PRO A 245 15.65 21.87 -14.49
CA PRO A 245 14.53 21.57 -15.39
C PRO A 245 14.71 20.28 -16.22
N THR A 246 15.96 19.84 -16.42
CA THR A 246 16.29 18.59 -17.13
C THR A 246 16.26 17.35 -16.25
N ASP A 247 16.16 17.49 -14.92
CA ASP A 247 16.03 16.32 -14.03
C ASP A 247 14.67 15.64 -14.27
N SER A 248 14.70 14.31 -14.36
CA SER A 248 13.51 13.52 -14.67
C SER A 248 12.77 13.07 -13.42
N CYS A 249 11.45 13.32 -13.41
CA CYS A 249 10.53 12.76 -12.41
C CYS A 249 9.92 11.42 -12.87
N ARG A 250 10.41 10.78 -13.95
CA ARG A 250 9.85 9.50 -14.43
C ARG A 250 10.19 8.37 -13.47
N ALA A 251 9.28 7.41 -13.33
CA ALA A 251 9.56 6.14 -12.67
C ALA A 251 10.66 5.38 -13.45
N SER A 252 11.48 4.60 -12.75
CA SER A 252 12.55 3.79 -13.38
C SER A 252 12.06 2.45 -13.94
N GLY A 253 10.78 2.12 -13.73
CA GLY A 253 10.19 0.85 -14.12
C GLY A 253 8.67 0.85 -13.93
N PHE A 254 8.10 -0.34 -13.82
CA PHE A 254 6.67 -0.51 -13.58
C PHE A 254 6.25 0.10 -12.25
N GLN A 255 5.20 0.91 -12.28
CA GLN A 255 4.59 1.50 -11.09
C GLN A 255 3.10 1.14 -11.07
N THR A 256 2.65 0.62 -9.92
CA THR A 256 1.22 0.42 -9.65
C THR A 256 0.51 1.76 -9.53
N CYS A 257 -0.76 1.77 -9.86
CA CYS A 257 -1.57 2.97 -9.73
C CYS A 257 -1.93 3.26 -8.28
N ASP A 258 -2.10 2.20 -7.49
CA ASP A 258 -2.28 2.29 -6.06
C ASP A 258 -0.94 2.21 -5.30
N ASN A 259 -0.69 3.17 -4.40
CA ASN A 259 0.44 3.16 -3.46
C ASN A 259 0.29 2.13 -2.33
N CYS A 260 -0.92 1.61 -2.14
CA CYS A 260 -1.35 0.55 -1.22
C CYS A 260 -1.79 -0.69 -2.02
N TYR A 261 -1.10 -0.98 -3.13
CA TYR A 261 -1.42 -2.16 -3.94
C TYR A 261 -1.01 -3.47 -3.26
N ARG A 262 -1.94 -4.43 -3.21
CA ARG A 262 -1.70 -5.86 -2.92
C ARG A 262 -2.37 -6.71 -3.99
N SER A 263 -1.61 -7.64 -4.55
CA SER A 263 -2.07 -8.52 -5.65
C SER A 263 -3.32 -9.32 -5.29
N MET A 264 -3.36 -9.88 -4.07
CA MET A 264 -4.47 -10.71 -3.59
C MET A 264 -5.84 -10.02 -3.56
N TRP A 265 -5.89 -8.68 -3.51
CA TRP A 265 -7.16 -7.94 -3.55
C TRP A 265 -7.57 -7.50 -4.95
N HIS A 266 -6.68 -7.69 -5.92
CA HIS A 266 -6.85 -7.23 -7.29
C HIS A 266 -6.74 -8.40 -8.29
N GLU A 267 -6.89 -9.64 -7.82
CA GLU A 267 -6.75 -10.82 -8.66
C GLU A 267 -7.93 -10.95 -9.63
N VAL A 268 -7.61 -10.95 -10.92
CA VAL A 268 -8.55 -11.23 -11.99
C VAL A 268 -8.56 -12.74 -12.21
N ALA A 269 -9.60 -13.39 -11.67
CA ALA A 269 -9.81 -14.82 -11.92
C ALA A 269 -10.11 -15.05 -13.41
N LEU A 270 -9.32 -15.90 -14.06
CA LEU A 270 -9.51 -16.22 -15.48
C LEU A 270 -10.61 -17.25 -15.73
N GLY A 271 -10.94 -18.08 -14.72
CA GLY A 271 -12.17 -18.85 -14.61
C GLY A 271 -12.69 -19.56 -15.87
N ARG A 272 -14.00 -19.85 -15.91
CA ARG A 272 -14.72 -20.31 -17.12
C ARG A 272 -15.17 -19.12 -17.99
N SER A 273 -14.31 -18.13 -18.15
CA SER A 273 -14.63 -16.93 -18.92
C SER A 273 -14.22 -17.08 -20.39
N HIS A 274 -14.81 -16.28 -21.28
CA HIS A 274 -14.37 -16.15 -22.67
C HIS A 274 -12.85 -15.87 -22.77
N LYS A 275 -12.29 -15.18 -21.78
CA LYS A 275 -10.86 -14.86 -21.72
C LYS A 275 -9.98 -16.09 -21.63
N ARG A 276 -10.41 -17.15 -20.93
CA ARG A 276 -9.66 -18.42 -20.91
C ARG A 276 -9.55 -19.00 -22.32
N TYR A 277 -10.63 -18.92 -23.10
CA TYR A 277 -10.62 -19.38 -24.49
C TYR A 277 -9.66 -18.54 -25.34
N ASP A 278 -9.69 -17.21 -25.22
CA ASP A 278 -8.79 -16.32 -25.97
C ASP A 278 -7.32 -16.59 -25.65
N VAL A 279 -7.00 -16.77 -24.36
CA VAL A 279 -5.65 -17.16 -23.93
C VAL A 279 -5.26 -18.52 -24.50
N LEU A 280 -6.14 -19.53 -24.47
CA LEU A 280 -5.87 -20.84 -25.07
C LEU A 280 -5.59 -20.75 -26.57
N GLN A 281 -6.32 -19.91 -27.30
CA GLN A 281 -6.08 -19.67 -28.73
C GLN A 281 -4.71 -19.02 -28.97
N LEU A 282 -4.34 -18.02 -28.16
CA LEU A 282 -3.01 -17.40 -28.24
C LEU A 282 -1.90 -18.41 -27.97
N LEU A 283 -2.04 -19.24 -26.94
CA LEU A 283 -1.05 -20.28 -26.63
C LEU A 283 -0.95 -21.30 -27.77
N THR A 284 -2.08 -21.80 -28.29
CA THR A 284 -2.09 -22.75 -29.40
C THR A 284 -1.37 -22.20 -30.63
N LYS A 285 -1.51 -20.90 -30.88
CA LYS A 285 -0.90 -20.24 -32.03
C LYS A 285 0.61 -20.01 -31.87
N TYR A 286 1.06 -19.62 -30.68
CA TYR A 286 2.41 -19.08 -30.50
C TYR A 286 3.35 -19.92 -29.63
N TYR A 287 2.84 -20.82 -28.80
CA TYR A 287 3.68 -21.70 -27.99
C TYR A 287 4.22 -22.85 -28.84
N GLN A 288 5.54 -23.04 -28.81
CA GLN A 288 6.21 -24.18 -29.46
C GLN A 288 6.63 -25.20 -28.39
N PRO A 289 6.03 -26.41 -28.38
CA PRO A 289 6.37 -27.42 -27.40
C PRO A 289 7.85 -27.80 -27.40
N VAL A 290 8.40 -27.99 -26.20
CA VAL A 290 9.77 -28.46 -26.00
C VAL A 290 9.69 -29.94 -25.61
N HIS A 291 9.64 -30.83 -26.59
CA HIS A 291 9.47 -32.27 -26.38
C HIS A 291 10.67 -32.89 -25.66
N ARG A 292 10.59 -32.96 -24.33
CA ARG A 292 11.64 -33.53 -23.48
C ARG A 292 11.00 -34.22 -22.29
N ALA A 293 11.40 -35.46 -22.05
CA ALA A 293 10.97 -36.22 -20.88
C ALA A 293 11.27 -35.45 -19.59
N GLY A 294 10.35 -35.53 -18.63
CA GLY A 294 10.51 -34.85 -17.35
C GLY A 294 10.18 -33.36 -17.39
N GLN A 295 9.54 -32.85 -18.45
CA GLN A 295 8.98 -31.49 -18.50
C GLN A 295 7.47 -31.47 -18.19
N SER A 296 7.06 -32.32 -17.25
CA SER A 296 5.67 -32.42 -16.75
C SER A 296 5.52 -31.69 -15.42
N GLY A 297 4.35 -31.09 -15.18
CA GLY A 297 4.02 -30.38 -13.94
C GLY A 297 3.25 -29.08 -14.20
N LEU A 298 3.44 -28.08 -13.35
CA LEU A 298 2.73 -26.79 -13.40
C LEU A 298 3.73 -25.63 -13.45
N ILE A 299 3.52 -24.69 -14.36
CA ILE A 299 4.21 -23.39 -14.36
C ILE A 299 3.18 -22.30 -14.05
N GLN A 300 3.39 -21.59 -12.95
CA GLN A 300 2.59 -20.43 -12.58
C GLN A 300 3.34 -19.15 -12.96
N ILE A 301 2.70 -18.28 -13.74
CA ILE A 301 3.17 -16.93 -14.04
C ILE A 301 2.21 -15.93 -13.41
N LYS A 302 2.74 -15.02 -12.60
CA LYS A 302 1.98 -13.90 -12.03
C LYS A 302 2.52 -12.58 -12.55
N PHE A 303 1.65 -11.63 -12.84
CA PHE A 303 2.03 -10.28 -13.24
C PHE A 303 0.92 -9.29 -12.91
N VAL A 304 1.21 -8.01 -13.05
CA VAL A 304 0.24 -6.93 -12.80
C VAL A 304 0.12 -6.08 -14.05
N VAL A 305 -1.10 -5.73 -14.41
CA VAL A 305 -1.41 -4.69 -15.40
C VAL A 305 -1.89 -3.46 -14.63
N ASN A 306 -1.22 -2.32 -14.76
CA ASN A 306 -1.61 -1.11 -14.04
C ASN A 306 -2.79 -0.40 -14.73
N CYS A 307 -3.29 0.66 -14.08
CA CYS A 307 -4.39 1.48 -14.60
C CYS A 307 -4.13 2.17 -15.95
N ASN A 308 -2.89 2.19 -16.45
CA ASN A 308 -2.54 2.68 -17.80
C ASN A 308 -2.28 1.55 -18.80
N GLY A 309 -2.50 0.29 -18.41
CA GLY A 309 -2.27 -0.86 -19.27
C GLY A 309 -0.82 -1.26 -19.43
N GLU A 310 0.10 -0.67 -18.66
CA GLU A 310 1.47 -1.18 -18.60
C GLU A 310 1.48 -2.47 -17.78
N SER A 311 2.41 -3.38 -18.07
CA SER A 311 2.54 -4.62 -17.33
C SER A 311 3.90 -4.76 -16.67
N GLY A 312 3.91 -5.39 -15.49
CA GLY A 312 5.13 -5.57 -14.71
C GLY A 312 4.94 -6.54 -13.55
N LEU A 313 5.93 -6.56 -12.65
CA LEU A 313 5.97 -7.48 -11.50
C LEU A 313 5.80 -8.96 -11.89
N PHE A 314 6.39 -9.33 -13.03
CA PHE A 314 6.37 -10.71 -13.51
C PHE A 314 7.13 -11.62 -12.54
N SER A 315 6.51 -12.72 -12.16
CA SER A 315 7.15 -13.81 -11.42
C SER A 315 6.74 -15.15 -12.04
N THR A 316 7.64 -16.12 -11.96
CA THR A 316 7.43 -17.47 -12.48
C THR A 316 7.80 -18.48 -11.41
N THR A 317 6.92 -19.43 -11.15
CA THR A 317 7.15 -20.53 -10.20
C THR A 317 6.78 -21.84 -10.89
N GLY A 318 7.64 -22.85 -10.76
CA GLY A 318 7.40 -24.17 -11.33
C GLY A 318 7.20 -25.23 -10.25
N PHE A 319 6.33 -26.19 -10.52
CA PHE A 319 6.05 -27.35 -9.69
C PHE A 319 6.05 -28.62 -10.56
N ASP A 320 6.49 -29.74 -10.03
CA ASP A 320 6.36 -31.04 -10.70
C ASP A 320 4.94 -31.64 -10.58
N GLU A 321 4.76 -32.90 -10.96
CA GLU A 321 3.47 -33.60 -10.88
C GLU A 321 3.04 -33.87 -9.41
N ASP A 322 3.99 -33.84 -8.47
CA ASP A 322 3.78 -34.00 -7.03
C ASP A 322 3.71 -32.64 -6.30
N TYR A 323 3.58 -31.53 -7.05
CA TYR A 323 3.55 -30.15 -6.57
C TYR A 323 4.80 -29.71 -5.80
N CYS A 324 5.92 -30.41 -5.96
CA CYS A 324 7.20 -29.99 -5.40
C CYS A 324 7.86 -28.93 -6.29
N PRO A 325 8.60 -27.94 -5.72
CA PRO A 325 9.25 -26.91 -6.51
C PRO A 325 10.18 -27.48 -7.59
N LYS A 326 10.05 -26.99 -8.82
CA LYS A 326 10.77 -27.49 -9.98
C LYS A 326 11.22 -26.38 -10.91
N VAL A 327 12.43 -26.51 -11.43
CA VAL A 327 12.96 -25.69 -12.53
C VAL A 327 12.67 -26.40 -13.85
N PHE A 328 11.88 -25.77 -14.72
CA PHE A 328 11.61 -26.26 -16.07
C PHE A 328 12.71 -25.82 -17.04
N ASP A 329 12.73 -26.43 -18.22
CA ASP A 329 13.60 -26.01 -19.32
C ASP A 329 13.35 -24.53 -19.65
N GLU A 330 14.41 -23.72 -19.69
CA GLU A 330 14.30 -22.27 -19.84
C GLU A 330 13.57 -21.86 -21.13
N ARG A 331 13.65 -22.69 -22.18
CA ARG A 331 12.92 -22.47 -23.43
C ARG A 331 11.41 -22.48 -23.24
N ILE A 332 10.90 -23.26 -22.27
CA ILE A 332 9.47 -23.28 -21.93
C ILE A 332 9.12 -22.00 -21.16
N THR A 333 9.84 -21.70 -20.09
CA THR A 333 9.53 -20.55 -19.22
C THR A 333 9.69 -19.22 -19.95
N THR A 334 10.71 -19.07 -20.80
CA THR A 334 10.94 -17.86 -21.59
C THR A 334 9.86 -17.65 -22.65
N GLN A 335 9.39 -18.72 -23.32
CA GLN A 335 8.26 -18.62 -24.24
C GLN A 335 7.00 -18.18 -23.50
N LEU A 336 6.63 -18.87 -22.41
CA LEU A 336 5.43 -18.53 -21.63
C LEU A 336 5.48 -17.10 -21.08
N LEU A 337 6.62 -16.67 -20.55
CA LEU A 337 6.81 -15.30 -20.06
C LEU A 337 6.68 -14.28 -21.19
N THR A 338 7.25 -14.56 -22.36
CA THR A 338 7.14 -13.71 -23.55
C THR A 338 5.69 -13.59 -24.03
N LEU A 339 4.94 -14.70 -24.04
CA LEU A 339 3.52 -14.70 -24.38
C LEU A 339 2.70 -13.89 -23.37
N CYS A 340 2.95 -14.08 -22.08
CA CYS A 340 2.30 -13.31 -21.03
C CYS A 340 2.56 -11.81 -21.22
N ARG A 341 3.82 -11.41 -21.45
CA ARG A 341 4.19 -9.99 -21.58
C ARG A 341 3.69 -9.34 -22.87
N ASN A 342 3.83 -10.02 -24.00
CA ASN A 342 3.67 -9.40 -25.32
C ASN A 342 2.31 -9.67 -25.97
N GLN A 343 1.57 -10.69 -25.51
CA GLN A 343 0.28 -11.07 -26.10
C GLN A 343 -0.85 -10.93 -25.09
N ILE A 344 -0.68 -11.43 -23.87
CA ILE A 344 -1.76 -11.45 -22.88
C ILE A 344 -1.87 -10.11 -22.15
N ALA A 345 -0.76 -9.58 -21.63
CA ALA A 345 -0.78 -8.37 -20.81
C ALA A 345 -1.12 -7.08 -21.58
N VAL A 346 -1.06 -7.12 -22.91
CA VAL A 346 -1.44 -6.01 -23.78
C VAL A 346 -2.93 -6.00 -24.12
N ASP A 347 -3.67 -7.09 -23.83
CA ASP A 347 -5.10 -7.14 -24.05
C ASP A 347 -5.82 -6.20 -23.06
N GLU A 348 -6.48 -5.18 -23.62
CA GLU A 348 -7.21 -4.17 -22.86
C GLU A 348 -8.34 -4.77 -22.03
N SER A 349 -8.81 -5.98 -22.34
CA SER A 349 -9.80 -6.70 -21.56
C SER A 349 -9.33 -6.98 -20.13
N PHE A 350 -8.02 -7.01 -19.87
CA PHE A 350 -7.44 -7.17 -18.55
C PHE A 350 -7.36 -5.89 -17.73
N ARG A 351 -7.62 -4.72 -18.33
CA ARG A 351 -7.72 -3.46 -17.59
C ARG A 351 -9.00 -3.50 -16.73
N ALA A 352 -8.83 -3.44 -15.42
CA ALA A 352 -9.96 -3.36 -14.50
C ALA A 352 -10.69 -2.02 -14.70
N ASN A 353 -12.02 -2.08 -14.79
CA ASN A 353 -12.99 -1.02 -15.08
C ASN A 353 -13.25 -0.66 -16.55
N ARG A 354 -14.40 -1.14 -17.05
CA ARG A 354 -15.12 -0.55 -18.20
C ARG A 354 -16.14 0.52 -17.79
N ASN A 355 -16.37 0.70 -16.48
CA ASN A 355 -17.29 1.73 -16.02
C ASN A 355 -16.53 3.09 -16.07
N PRO A 356 -16.97 4.05 -16.88
CA PRO A 356 -16.32 5.36 -16.97
C PRO A 356 -16.34 6.12 -15.64
N ASP A 357 -17.23 5.77 -14.72
CA ASP A 357 -17.36 6.44 -13.42
C ASP A 357 -16.42 5.90 -12.33
N SER A 358 -15.77 4.75 -12.57
CA SER A 358 -14.86 4.16 -11.59
C SER A 358 -13.40 4.46 -11.91
N ARG A 359 -12.62 4.69 -10.85
CA ARG A 359 -11.17 4.92 -10.98
C ARG A 359 -10.53 3.68 -11.61
N PRO A 360 -9.69 3.81 -12.64
CA PRO A 360 -9.05 2.64 -13.23
C PRO A 360 -8.09 2.02 -12.21
N GLN A 361 -8.10 0.70 -12.11
CA GLN A 361 -7.44 -0.07 -11.04
C GLN A 361 -6.33 -0.95 -11.62
N ASP A 362 -5.36 -1.28 -10.76
CA ASP A 362 -4.39 -2.33 -11.05
C ASP A 362 -5.10 -3.69 -11.09
N ALA A 363 -4.66 -4.58 -11.98
CA ALA A 363 -5.16 -5.94 -12.14
C ALA A 363 -4.01 -6.94 -11.92
N ALA A 364 -4.12 -7.77 -10.89
CA ALA A 364 -3.22 -8.91 -10.68
C ALA A 364 -3.71 -10.09 -11.51
N ILE A 365 -2.83 -10.70 -12.29
CA ILE A 365 -3.17 -11.83 -13.15
C ILE A 365 -2.27 -13.00 -12.78
N THR A 366 -2.90 -14.14 -12.54
CA THR A 366 -2.25 -15.41 -12.29
C THR A 366 -2.64 -16.37 -13.42
N LEU A 367 -1.63 -16.95 -14.09
CA LEU A 367 -1.81 -17.97 -15.11
C LEU A 367 -1.06 -19.22 -14.69
N ALA A 368 -1.73 -20.36 -14.64
CA ALA A 368 -1.14 -21.62 -14.27
C ALA A 368 -1.22 -22.61 -15.43
N PHE A 369 -0.09 -22.87 -16.08
CA PHE A 369 0.03 -23.76 -17.24
C PHE A 369 0.38 -25.17 -16.78
N ARG A 370 -0.49 -26.14 -17.05
CA ARG A 370 -0.18 -27.55 -16.84
C ARG A 370 0.57 -28.08 -18.06
N LEU A 371 1.70 -28.74 -17.83
CA LEU A 371 2.51 -29.35 -18.88
C LEU A 371 2.59 -30.86 -18.74
N LYS A 372 2.67 -31.55 -19.88
CA LYS A 372 3.09 -32.94 -20.00
C LYS A 372 4.19 -33.06 -21.06
N ASP A 373 5.38 -33.45 -20.62
CA ASP A 373 6.57 -33.61 -21.46
C ASP A 373 6.83 -32.40 -22.37
N GLY A 374 6.62 -31.20 -21.82
CA GLY A 374 6.84 -29.91 -22.49
C GLY A 374 5.69 -29.43 -23.39
N ASN A 375 4.58 -30.17 -23.47
CA ASN A 375 3.35 -29.70 -24.09
C ASN A 375 2.44 -29.06 -23.05
N ILE A 376 1.81 -27.93 -23.37
CA ILE A 376 0.74 -27.37 -22.54
C ILE A 376 -0.51 -28.24 -22.73
N THR A 377 -1.01 -28.82 -21.65
CA THR A 377 -2.23 -29.64 -21.68
C THR A 377 -3.45 -28.91 -21.14
N ASP A 378 -3.24 -27.93 -20.25
CA ASP A 378 -4.33 -27.14 -19.68
C ASP A 378 -3.84 -25.79 -19.11
N ILE A 379 -4.78 -24.87 -18.90
CA ILE A 379 -4.59 -23.64 -18.11
C ILE A 379 -5.56 -23.68 -16.93
N LEU A 380 -5.02 -23.65 -15.72
CA LEU A 380 -5.80 -23.60 -14.48
C LEU A 380 -6.15 -22.15 -14.13
N PRO A 381 -7.35 -21.92 -13.54
CA PRO A 381 -7.83 -20.59 -13.18
C PRO A 381 -7.04 -19.92 -12.06
#